data_AF-A0A6L3VTH3-F1
#
_entry.id   AF-A0A6L3VTH3-F1
#
_cell.length_a   1.000
_cell.length_b   1.000
_cell.length_c   1.000
_cell.angle_alpha   90.00
_cell.angle_beta   90.00
_cell.angle_gamma   90.00
#
_symmetry.space_group_name_H-M   'P 1'
#
loop_
_entity.id
_entity.type
_entity.pdbx_description
1 polymer ?
#
loop_
_entity_poly.entity_id
_entity_poly.type
_entity_poly.pdbx_seq_one_letter_code
_entity_poly.pdbx_strand_id
1 'polypeptide(L)'
;MVDMPRLLSGDLFDAIEDRFRESGMVAIKLDEPVWCGSPLDLGQVRDLLLEGHASEDFQDEVWRKIVQRARGGDEQWKLAAIWLLLPALRKISRHYGGWGADSGDVASEAVTAFFEELQKVDAAQARIGASLWWAARRRAAQVRLQRSREVPSEELALNAARQELGDHEVRPLVEAVHEGVISISEAQLINKTRLEGERLGAIAESMGLRYQACHRRRARAEGRLVGYLRIQGDAEDSTPEKRGHMHPRPEGDAA
;
A
#
# COMPACT_ATOMS: atom_id res chain seq x y z
N MET A 1 28.46 -5.02 -28.44
CA MET A 1 27.14 -5.67 -28.27
C MET A 1 27.28 -6.63 -27.11
N VAL A 2 27.13 -6.13 -25.88
CA VAL A 2 27.28 -6.94 -24.66
C VAL A 2 25.92 -7.56 -24.38
N ASP A 3 25.91 -8.88 -24.37
CA ASP A 3 24.78 -9.73 -24.05
C ASP A 3 24.42 -9.49 -22.56
N MET A 4 23.38 -8.69 -22.32
CA MET A 4 22.80 -8.51 -20.99
C MET A 4 21.93 -9.73 -20.73
N PRO A 5 22.29 -10.61 -19.78
CA PRO A 5 21.47 -11.76 -19.48
C PRO A 5 20.11 -11.24 -19.05
N ARG A 6 19.07 -11.71 -19.75
CA ARG A 6 17.67 -11.47 -19.47
C ARG A 6 17.45 -11.66 -17.97
N LEU A 7 17.21 -10.55 -17.26
CA LEU A 7 16.82 -10.53 -15.86
C LEU A 7 15.58 -11.42 -15.74
N LEU A 8 15.79 -12.60 -15.17
CA LEU A 8 14.73 -13.50 -14.75
C LEU A 8 13.80 -12.72 -13.82
N SER A 9 12.50 -12.80 -14.06
CA SER A 9 11.42 -12.12 -13.36
C SER A 9 11.52 -12.21 -11.82
N GLY A 10 12.19 -11.24 -11.19
CA GLY A 10 12.32 -11.11 -9.73
C GLY A 10 11.91 -9.73 -9.25
N ASP A 11 11.33 -9.65 -8.06
CA ASP A 11 11.01 -8.41 -7.34
C ASP A 11 12.29 -7.54 -7.20
N LEU A 12 12.18 -6.21 -7.28
CA LEU A 12 13.29 -5.25 -7.12
C LEU A 12 14.17 -5.57 -5.90
N PHE A 13 13.52 -6.01 -4.82
CA PHE A 13 14.18 -6.39 -3.59
C PHE A 13 15.03 -7.66 -3.71
N ASP A 14 14.60 -8.63 -4.51
CA ASP A 14 15.37 -9.84 -4.77
C ASP A 14 16.61 -9.52 -5.62
N ALA A 15 16.48 -8.63 -6.61
CA ALA A 15 17.63 -8.14 -7.38
C ALA A 15 18.69 -7.44 -6.51
N ILE A 16 18.27 -6.68 -5.48
CA ILE A 16 19.20 -6.06 -4.51
C ILE A 16 19.88 -7.14 -3.64
N GLU A 17 19.13 -8.15 -3.19
CA GLU A 17 19.70 -9.25 -2.41
C GLU A 17 20.72 -10.06 -3.21
N ASP A 18 20.42 -10.38 -4.47
CA ASP A 18 21.33 -11.11 -5.35
C ASP A 18 22.60 -10.29 -5.63
N ARG A 19 22.46 -9.00 -5.94
CA ARG A 19 23.61 -8.11 -6.16
C ARG A 19 24.48 -7.96 -4.90
N PHE A 20 23.88 -7.93 -3.71
CA PHE A 20 24.65 -7.89 -2.46
C PHE A 20 25.33 -9.23 -2.15
N ARG A 21 24.71 -10.36 -2.53
CA ARG A 21 25.35 -11.68 -2.42
C ARG A 21 26.59 -11.75 -3.32
N GLU A 22 26.48 -11.26 -4.55
CA GLU A 22 27.57 -11.24 -5.54
C GLU A 22 28.71 -10.30 -5.16
N SER A 23 28.45 -9.24 -4.40
CA SER A 23 29.49 -8.29 -3.99
C SER A 23 30.46 -8.84 -2.95
N GLY A 24 30.14 -9.97 -2.30
CA GLY A 24 30.96 -10.56 -1.24
C GLY A 24 31.02 -9.73 0.05
N MET A 25 30.18 -8.69 0.17
CA MET A 25 30.26 -7.72 1.26
C MET A 25 29.79 -8.25 2.62
N VAL A 26 29.04 -9.35 2.67
CA VAL A 26 28.53 -9.94 3.91
C VAL A 26 29.62 -10.07 4.98
N ALA A 27 30.81 -10.51 4.59
CA ALA A 27 31.94 -10.76 5.49
C ALA A 27 32.80 -9.51 5.77
N ILE A 28 32.49 -8.36 5.18
CA ILE A 28 33.22 -7.12 5.44
C ILE A 28 32.95 -6.69 6.87
N LYS A 29 34.04 -6.53 7.62
CA LYS A 29 34.00 -6.08 9.00
C LYS A 29 33.83 -4.56 9.03
N LEU A 30 32.87 -4.10 9.80
CA LEU A 30 32.83 -2.70 10.20
C LEU A 30 33.92 -2.52 11.27
N ASP A 31 34.97 -1.74 10.94
CA ASP A 31 36.06 -1.43 11.86
C ASP A 31 35.54 -0.96 13.21
N GLU A 32 36.26 -1.33 14.28
CA GLU A 32 35.85 -1.27 15.69
C GLU A 32 35.00 -0.04 16.05
N PRO A 33 33.75 -0.27 16.46
CA PRO A 33 33.07 0.63 17.36
C PRO A 33 33.16 0.02 18.79
N VAL A 34 33.17 0.86 19.83
CA VAL A 34 33.50 0.56 21.25
C VAL A 34 32.57 -0.49 21.94
N TRP A 35 31.69 -1.17 21.20
CA TRP A 35 30.48 -1.82 21.72
C TRP A 35 30.61 -3.31 22.05
N CYS A 36 31.65 -4.01 21.56
CA CYS A 36 31.84 -5.43 21.91
C CYS A 36 33.30 -5.92 21.92
N GLY A 37 34.29 -5.02 21.80
CA GLY A 37 35.71 -5.40 21.79
C GLY A 37 36.12 -6.30 20.62
N SER A 38 35.26 -6.48 19.60
CA SER A 38 35.55 -7.26 18.40
C SER A 38 34.82 -6.69 17.17
N PRO A 39 35.41 -6.72 15.97
CA PRO A 39 34.72 -6.24 14.77
C PRO A 39 33.57 -7.17 14.37
N LEU A 40 32.42 -6.58 13.99
CA LEU A 40 31.25 -7.30 13.47
C LEU A 40 31.23 -7.24 11.94
N ASP A 41 30.81 -8.33 11.31
CA ASP A 41 30.51 -8.34 9.87
C ASP A 41 29.11 -7.77 9.56
N LEU A 42 28.83 -7.48 8.30
CA LEU A 42 27.55 -6.89 7.89
C LEU A 42 26.36 -7.83 8.11
N GLY A 43 26.57 -9.14 8.08
CA GLY A 43 25.54 -10.14 8.41
C GLY A 43 25.13 -10.05 9.87
N GLN A 44 26.09 -10.11 10.78
CA GLN A 44 25.89 -9.98 12.22
C GLN A 44 25.24 -8.64 12.59
N VAL A 45 25.66 -7.55 11.94
CA VAL A 45 25.04 -6.23 12.13
C VAL A 45 23.58 -6.26 11.69
N ARG A 46 23.25 -6.86 10.54
CA ARG A 46 21.86 -6.97 10.08
C ARG A 46 21.02 -7.74 11.09
N ASP A 47 21.50 -8.87 11.58
CA ASP A 47 20.76 -9.71 12.53
C ASP A 47 20.46 -8.94 13.83
N LEU A 48 21.46 -8.24 14.39
CA LEU A 48 21.29 -7.41 15.58
C LEU A 48 20.29 -6.26 15.38
N LEU A 49 20.30 -5.62 14.20
CA LEU A 49 19.32 -4.58 13.86
C LEU A 49 17.90 -5.15 13.71
N LEU A 50 17.76 -6.39 13.25
CA LEU A 50 16.47 -7.05 13.04
C LEU A 50 15.86 -7.63 14.31
N GLU A 51 16.68 -8.18 15.21
CA GLU A 51 16.27 -8.73 16.51
C GLU A 51 15.72 -7.64 17.44
N GLY A 52 16.04 -6.37 17.18
CA GLY A 52 15.48 -5.22 17.90
C GLY A 52 16.00 -5.07 19.33
N HIS A 53 17.06 -5.79 19.70
CA HIS A 53 17.72 -5.73 21.00
C HIS A 53 18.92 -4.79 21.05
N ALA A 54 19.32 -4.25 19.89
CA ALA A 54 20.39 -3.26 19.80
C ALA A 54 20.01 -1.92 20.45
N SER A 55 20.90 -1.36 21.28
CA SER A 55 20.73 -0.02 21.85
C SER A 55 20.66 1.05 20.76
N GLU A 56 19.99 2.17 21.03
CA GLU A 56 19.90 3.28 20.06
C GLU A 56 21.30 3.79 19.66
N ASP A 57 22.22 3.89 20.63
CA ASP A 57 23.59 4.35 20.35
C ASP A 57 24.36 3.39 19.43
N PHE A 58 24.16 2.06 19.57
CA PHE A 58 24.75 1.07 18.67
C PHE A 58 24.21 1.25 17.25
N GLN A 59 22.89 1.41 17.12
CA GLN A 59 22.25 1.59 15.82
C GLN A 59 22.77 2.87 15.14
N ASP A 60 22.90 3.96 15.89
CA ASP A 60 23.38 5.23 15.36
C ASP A 60 24.85 5.18 14.94
N GLU A 61 25.70 4.52 15.71
CA GLU A 61 27.11 4.35 15.32
C GLU A 61 27.26 3.51 14.05
N VAL A 62 26.52 2.40 13.94
CA VAL A 62 26.48 1.57 12.74
C VAL A 62 26.04 2.40 11.53
N TRP A 63 24.90 3.07 11.64
CA TRP A 63 24.36 3.87 10.54
C TRP A 63 25.26 5.05 10.18
N ARG A 64 25.91 5.69 11.15
CA ARG A 64 26.90 6.75 10.91
C ARG A 64 28.05 6.27 10.04
N LYS A 65 28.66 5.12 10.37
CA LYS A 65 29.76 4.54 9.59
C LYS A 65 29.32 4.16 8.18
N ILE A 66 28.14 3.57 8.03
CA ILE A 66 27.58 3.20 6.72
C ILE A 66 27.33 4.45 5.87
N VAL A 67 26.69 5.47 6.44
CA VAL A 67 26.41 6.74 5.74
C VAL A 67 27.69 7.42 5.29
N GLN A 68 28.70 7.51 6.16
CA GLN A 68 29.99 8.11 5.82
C GLN A 68 30.67 7.38 4.65
N ARG A 69 30.71 6.04 4.67
CA ARG A 69 31.32 5.27 3.58
C ARG A 69 30.50 5.32 2.28
N ALA A 70 29.18 5.25 2.37
CA ALA A 70 28.29 5.37 1.21
C ALA A 70 28.37 6.75 0.52
N ARG A 71 28.67 7.81 1.28
CA ARG A 71 28.94 9.16 0.75
C ARG A 71 30.35 9.36 0.23
N GLY A 72 31.31 8.57 0.70
CA GLY A 72 32.70 8.60 0.24
C GLY A 72 32.90 8.17 -1.22
N GLY A 73 31.82 7.85 -1.95
CA GLY A 73 31.86 7.51 -3.37
C GLY A 73 31.87 6.01 -3.67
N ASP A 74 31.93 5.17 -2.64
CA ASP A 74 31.94 3.72 -2.81
C ASP A 74 30.51 3.17 -2.97
N GLU A 75 30.19 2.74 -4.19
CA GLU A 75 28.89 2.17 -4.54
C GLU A 75 28.56 0.89 -3.76
N GLN A 76 29.58 0.16 -3.32
CA GLN A 76 29.41 -1.05 -2.51
C GLN A 76 28.75 -0.69 -1.17
N TRP A 77 29.14 0.43 -0.54
CA TRP A 77 28.52 0.86 0.71
C TRP A 77 27.10 1.40 0.53
N LYS A 78 26.75 1.94 -0.64
CA LYS A 78 25.34 2.25 -0.97
C LYS A 78 24.51 0.98 -1.05
N LEU A 79 25.04 -0.08 -1.68
CA LEU A 79 24.40 -1.39 -1.75
C LEU A 79 24.25 -2.04 -0.37
N ALA A 80 25.28 -1.96 0.48
CA ALA A 80 25.20 -2.43 1.87
C ALA A 80 24.14 -1.69 2.67
N ALA A 81 24.06 -0.37 2.54
CA ALA A 81 23.10 0.46 3.25
C ALA A 81 21.64 0.07 2.91
N ILE A 82 21.34 -0.10 1.62
CA ILE A 82 19.99 -0.52 1.21
C ILE A 82 19.69 -1.96 1.60
N TRP A 83 20.68 -2.86 1.53
CA TRP A 83 20.53 -4.26 1.93
C TRP A 83 20.19 -4.41 3.42
N LEU A 84 20.80 -3.58 4.28
CA LEU A 84 20.47 -3.54 5.72
C LEU A 84 19.03 -3.07 5.98
N LEU A 85 18.53 -2.11 5.19
CA LEU A 85 17.16 -1.60 5.34
C LEU A 85 16.10 -2.45 4.62
N LEU A 86 16.52 -3.37 3.75
CA LEU A 86 15.68 -4.13 2.84
C LEU A 86 14.49 -4.85 3.52
N PRO A 87 14.64 -5.47 4.71
CA PRO A 87 13.50 -6.05 5.43
C PRO A 87 12.44 -5.02 5.81
N ALA A 88 12.84 -3.80 6.16
CA ALA A 88 11.92 -2.72 6.49
C ALA A 88 11.27 -2.15 5.21
N LEU A 89 12.01 -2.04 4.12
CA LEU A 89 11.48 -1.63 2.82
C LEU A 89 10.44 -2.63 2.28
N ARG A 90 10.69 -3.94 2.36
CA ARG A 90 9.70 -4.98 2.02
C ARG A 90 8.41 -4.83 2.84
N LYS A 91 8.52 -4.53 4.15
CA LYS A 91 7.35 -4.26 5.01
C LYS A 91 6.59 -3.01 4.57
N ILE A 92 7.29 -1.94 4.21
CA ILE A 92 6.70 -0.70 3.69
C ILE A 92 5.97 -0.98 2.37
N SER A 93 6.62 -1.59 1.38
CA SER A 93 6.03 -1.87 0.08
C SER A 93 4.83 -2.79 0.15
N ARG A 94 4.83 -3.78 1.05
CA ARG A 94 3.64 -4.62 1.29
C ARG A 94 2.50 -3.87 1.99
N HIS A 95 2.81 -2.87 2.82
CA HIS A 95 1.79 -2.11 3.54
C HIS A 95 1.12 -1.06 2.66
N TYR A 96 1.87 -0.46 1.73
CA TYR A 96 1.39 0.59 0.83
C TYR A 96 1.08 0.09 -0.58
N GLY A 97 1.59 -1.07 -0.96
CA GLY A 97 1.23 -1.80 -2.18
C GLY A 97 -0.05 -2.61 -1.96
N GLY A 98 -0.91 -2.62 -2.98
CA GLY A 98 -2.26 -3.18 -2.92
C GLY A 98 -3.32 -2.09 -2.70
N TRP A 99 -4.42 -2.21 -3.45
CA TRP A 99 -5.53 -1.24 -3.54
C TRP A 99 -5.20 0.07 -4.27
N GLY A 100 -4.74 -0.06 -5.53
CA GLY A 100 -4.59 1.07 -6.48
C GLY A 100 -3.17 1.59 -6.69
N ALA A 101 -2.19 1.11 -5.93
CA ALA A 101 -0.77 1.37 -6.17
C ALA A 101 -0.03 0.04 -6.44
N ASP A 102 0.72 0.01 -7.55
CA ASP A 102 1.62 -1.11 -7.85
C ASP A 102 2.72 -1.20 -6.78
N SER A 103 2.93 -2.40 -6.24
CA SER A 103 3.99 -2.68 -5.29
C SER A 103 5.38 -2.36 -5.86
N GLY A 104 5.57 -2.49 -7.17
CA GLY A 104 6.80 -2.12 -7.87
C GLY A 104 7.07 -0.62 -7.84
N ASP A 105 6.05 0.20 -8.16
CA ASP A 105 6.11 1.67 -8.04
C ASP A 105 6.42 2.09 -6.60
N VAL A 106 5.72 1.52 -5.62
CA VAL A 106 5.93 1.83 -4.20
C VAL A 106 7.35 1.45 -3.76
N ALA A 107 7.84 0.28 -4.18
CA ALA A 107 9.19 -0.17 -3.86
C ALA A 107 10.25 0.76 -4.49
N SER A 108 10.10 1.12 -5.76
CA SER A 108 11.02 2.00 -6.47
C SER A 108 11.09 3.38 -5.81
N GLU A 109 9.95 3.97 -5.48
CA GLU A 109 9.87 5.27 -4.82
C GLU A 109 10.41 5.24 -3.38
N ALA A 110 10.16 4.16 -2.63
CA ALA A 110 10.73 3.99 -1.30
C ALA A 110 12.26 3.86 -1.33
N VAL A 111 12.80 3.14 -2.32
CA VAL A 111 14.24 2.99 -2.56
C VAL A 111 14.87 4.32 -2.99
N THR A 112 14.22 5.07 -3.88
CA THR A 112 14.68 6.41 -4.28
C THR A 112 14.75 7.35 -3.08
N ALA A 113 13.67 7.44 -2.29
CA ALA A 113 13.64 8.30 -1.10
C ALA A 113 14.66 7.88 -0.04
N PHE A 114 14.95 6.58 0.08
CA PHE A 114 16.03 6.09 0.92
C PHE A 114 17.39 6.67 0.47
N PHE A 115 17.72 6.58 -0.82
CA PHE A 115 19.00 7.09 -1.30
C PHE A 115 19.09 8.62 -1.24
N GLU A 116 18.01 9.34 -1.51
CA GLU A 116 17.95 10.80 -1.31
C GLU A 116 18.22 11.18 0.15
N GLU A 117 17.60 10.47 1.10
CA GLU A 117 17.84 10.67 2.53
C GLU A 117 19.27 10.28 2.92
N LEU A 118 19.79 9.19 2.37
CA LEU A 118 21.17 8.74 2.58
C LEU A 118 22.19 9.81 2.18
N GLN A 119 21.90 10.62 1.16
CA GLN A 119 22.79 11.71 0.74
C GLN A 119 22.70 12.97 1.62
N LYS A 120 21.56 13.25 2.25
CA LYS A 120 21.33 14.52 2.99
C LYS A 120 21.27 14.42 4.51
N VAL A 121 21.00 13.23 5.07
CA VAL A 121 20.86 13.04 6.53
C VAL A 121 22.11 13.54 7.27
N ASP A 122 21.94 14.24 8.39
CA ASP A 122 23.10 14.67 9.18
C ASP A 122 23.73 13.43 9.84
N ALA A 123 25.03 13.18 9.60
CA ALA A 123 25.72 12.04 10.20
C ALA A 123 26.03 12.25 11.71
N ALA A 124 25.88 13.48 12.20
CA ALA A 124 26.02 13.82 13.61
C ALA A 124 24.71 13.67 14.40
N GLN A 125 23.56 13.56 13.73
CA GLN A 125 22.28 13.46 14.41
C GLN A 125 22.07 12.05 15.01
N ALA A 126 21.20 11.99 16.02
CA ALA A 126 20.70 10.73 16.55
C ALA A 126 19.58 10.15 15.67
N ARG A 127 19.36 8.84 15.77
CA ARG A 127 18.32 8.05 15.09
C ARG A 127 18.45 8.08 13.56
N ILE A 128 19.67 7.94 13.04
CA ILE A 128 19.96 8.01 11.59
C ILE A 128 19.15 6.96 10.83
N GLY A 129 19.17 5.70 11.30
CA GLY A 129 18.39 4.61 10.70
C GLY A 129 16.89 4.88 10.67
N ALA A 130 16.36 5.52 11.73
CA ALA A 130 14.95 5.92 11.77
C ALA A 130 14.64 7.03 10.75
N SER A 131 15.54 8.00 10.55
CA SER A 131 15.37 9.05 9.52
C SER A 131 15.26 8.46 8.13
N LEU A 132 16.18 7.55 7.79
CA LEU A 132 16.19 6.81 6.51
C LEU A 132 14.88 6.04 6.31
N TRP A 133 14.43 5.33 7.35
CA TRP A 133 13.17 4.60 7.32
C TRP A 133 11.95 5.52 7.16
N TRP A 134 11.88 6.63 7.89
CA TRP A 134 10.79 7.59 7.80
C TRP A 134 10.74 8.30 6.44
N ALA A 135 11.87 8.55 5.81
CA ALA A 135 11.93 9.06 4.44
C ALA A 135 11.29 8.09 3.44
N ALA A 136 11.73 6.82 3.45
CA ALA A 136 11.17 5.76 2.61
C ALA A 136 9.66 5.57 2.84
N ARG A 137 9.24 5.49 4.11
CA ARG A 137 7.82 5.35 4.48
C ARG A 137 6.96 6.52 4.01
N ARG A 138 7.44 7.76 4.16
CA ARG A 138 6.71 8.95 3.71
C ARG A 138 6.49 8.92 2.20
N ARG A 139 7.52 8.55 1.42
CA ARG A 139 7.39 8.48 -0.03
C ARG A 139 6.44 7.37 -0.46
N ALA A 140 6.52 6.18 0.13
CA ALA A 140 5.55 5.11 -0.10
C ALA A 140 4.10 5.53 0.21
N ALA A 141 3.89 6.26 1.31
CA ALA A 141 2.59 6.80 1.67
C ALA A 141 2.08 7.86 0.67
N GLN A 142 2.98 8.69 0.13
CA GLN A 142 2.65 9.68 -0.90
C GLN A 142 2.23 9.01 -2.20
N VAL A 143 2.93 7.97 -2.65
CA VAL A 143 2.53 7.21 -3.85
C VAL A 143 1.12 6.67 -3.70
N ARG A 144 0.79 6.08 -2.55
CA ARG A 144 -0.57 5.63 -2.26
C ARG A 144 -1.58 6.78 -2.30
N LEU A 145 -1.23 7.93 -1.71
CA LEU A 145 -2.11 9.11 -1.69
C LEU A 145 -2.30 9.70 -3.09
N GLN A 146 -1.24 9.80 -3.88
CA GLN A 146 -1.27 10.29 -5.27
C GLN A 146 -2.10 9.36 -6.13
N ARG A 147 -1.88 8.05 -6.05
CA ARG A 147 -2.74 7.08 -6.74
C ARG A 147 -4.19 7.17 -6.26
N SER A 148 -4.46 7.37 -4.97
CA SER A 148 -5.83 7.61 -4.50
C SER A 148 -6.45 8.94 -4.95
N ARG A 149 -5.63 9.91 -5.40
CA ARG A 149 -6.05 11.20 -5.97
C ARG A 149 -6.12 11.16 -7.50
N GLU A 150 -5.37 10.26 -8.13
CA GLU A 150 -5.41 9.93 -9.56
C GLU A 150 -6.48 8.88 -9.87
N VAL A 151 -6.94 8.12 -8.87
CA VAL A 151 -8.30 7.58 -8.86
C VAL A 151 -9.19 8.79 -9.08
N PRO A 152 -10.03 8.80 -10.14
CA PRO A 152 -10.73 9.99 -10.54
C PRO A 152 -11.55 10.59 -9.39
N SER A 153 -11.86 11.89 -9.44
CA SER A 153 -12.74 12.57 -8.47
C SER A 153 -13.91 11.65 -8.08
N GLU A 154 -14.41 11.72 -6.84
CA GLU A 154 -15.50 10.84 -6.37
C GLU A 154 -16.65 10.73 -7.39
N GLU A 155 -16.91 11.79 -8.15
CA GLU A 155 -17.85 11.84 -9.27
C GLU A 155 -17.44 11.01 -10.51
N LEU A 156 -16.17 11.04 -10.91
CA LEU A 156 -15.65 10.28 -12.05
C LEU A 156 -15.32 8.82 -11.66
N ALA A 157 -14.95 8.54 -10.40
CA ALA A 157 -14.84 7.17 -9.86
C ALA A 157 -16.22 6.53 -9.66
N LEU A 158 -17.24 7.31 -9.28
CA LEU A 158 -18.63 6.87 -9.25
C LEU A 158 -19.17 6.62 -10.67
N ASN A 159 -18.80 7.45 -11.65
CA ASN A 159 -19.16 7.23 -13.05
C ASN A 159 -18.42 6.03 -13.67
N ALA A 160 -17.14 5.80 -13.34
CA ALA A 160 -16.41 4.60 -13.74
C ALA A 160 -16.94 3.34 -13.04
N ALA A 161 -17.28 3.42 -11.76
CA ALA A 161 -17.95 2.35 -11.04
C ALA A 161 -19.33 2.06 -11.63
N ARG A 162 -20.12 3.08 -12.03
CA ARG A 162 -21.38 2.88 -12.77
C ARG A 162 -21.18 2.24 -14.14
N GLN A 163 -20.04 2.49 -14.80
CA GLN A 163 -19.71 1.91 -16.10
C GLN A 163 -19.16 0.47 -16.00
N GLU A 164 -18.32 0.17 -15.00
CA GLU A 164 -17.76 -1.15 -14.73
C GLU A 164 -18.78 -2.09 -14.09
N LEU A 165 -19.58 -1.58 -13.15
CA LEU A 165 -20.64 -2.31 -12.44
C LEU A 165 -21.95 -2.22 -13.23
N GLY A 166 -21.91 -2.46 -14.54
CA GLY A 166 -23.12 -2.40 -15.37
C GLY A 166 -24.04 -3.59 -15.12
N ASP A 167 -24.91 -3.51 -14.10
CA ASP A 167 -26.18 -4.26 -14.01
C ASP A 167 -27.07 -3.77 -12.85
N HIS A 168 -28.36 -4.08 -12.90
CA HIS A 168 -29.33 -3.77 -11.85
C HIS A 168 -28.98 -4.37 -10.47
N GLU A 169 -28.21 -5.47 -10.43
CA GLU A 169 -27.83 -6.21 -9.21
C GLU A 169 -26.78 -5.49 -8.35
N VAL A 170 -25.94 -4.65 -8.97
CA VAL A 170 -24.85 -3.90 -8.32
C VAL A 170 -25.24 -2.46 -7.97
N ARG A 171 -26.39 -1.98 -8.46
CA ARG A 171 -26.94 -0.64 -8.15
C ARG A 171 -26.93 -0.30 -6.65
N PRO A 172 -27.33 -1.20 -5.73
CA PRO A 172 -27.33 -0.86 -4.31
C PRO A 172 -25.93 -0.66 -3.71
N LEU A 173 -24.88 -1.24 -4.31
CA LEU A 173 -23.49 -0.99 -3.92
C LEU A 173 -23.06 0.42 -4.33
N VAL A 174 -23.46 0.86 -5.52
CA VAL A 174 -23.16 2.19 -6.06
C VAL A 174 -23.82 3.27 -5.20
N GLU A 175 -25.09 3.08 -4.85
CA GLU A 175 -25.85 4.01 -3.99
C GLU A 175 -25.25 4.07 -2.58
N ALA A 176 -24.89 2.92 -1.98
CA ALA A 176 -24.26 2.88 -0.67
C ALA A 176 -22.87 3.55 -0.64
N VAL A 177 -22.14 3.55 -1.76
CA VAL A 177 -20.88 4.30 -1.91
C VAL A 177 -21.14 5.81 -2.01
N HIS A 178 -22.13 6.22 -2.81
CA HIS A 178 -22.51 7.62 -2.94
C HIS A 178 -22.92 8.24 -1.60
N GLU A 179 -23.67 7.49 -0.79
CA GLU A 179 -24.10 7.91 0.56
C GLU A 179 -23.00 7.73 1.63
N GLY A 180 -21.79 7.30 1.25
CA GLY A 180 -20.65 7.13 2.16
C GLY A 180 -20.80 6.00 3.18
N VAL A 181 -21.77 5.09 3.01
CA VAL A 181 -22.02 3.97 3.94
C VAL A 181 -20.93 2.90 3.84
N ILE A 182 -20.43 2.67 2.63
CA ILE A 182 -19.28 1.80 2.35
C ILE A 182 -18.30 2.52 1.42
N SER A 183 -17.02 2.19 1.49
CA SER A 183 -16.03 2.74 0.55
C SER A 183 -16.10 2.03 -0.80
N ILE A 184 -15.55 2.66 -1.84
CA ILE A 184 -15.39 2.03 -3.18
C ILE A 184 -14.65 0.69 -3.08
N SER A 185 -13.58 0.64 -2.30
CA SER A 185 -12.80 -0.58 -2.07
C SER A 185 -13.59 -1.68 -1.37
N GLU A 186 -14.53 -1.31 -0.50
CA GLU A 186 -15.44 -2.26 0.14
C GLU A 186 -16.53 -2.76 -0.81
N ALA A 187 -17.07 -1.88 -1.66
CA ALA A 187 -18.03 -2.24 -2.70
C ALA A 187 -17.40 -3.21 -3.72
N GLN A 188 -16.17 -2.96 -4.18
CA GLN A 188 -15.44 -3.87 -5.06
C GLN A 188 -15.18 -5.23 -4.41
N LEU A 189 -14.80 -5.25 -3.13
CA LEU A 189 -14.60 -6.50 -2.37
C LEU A 189 -15.90 -7.31 -2.24
N ILE A 190 -17.03 -6.64 -2.05
CA ILE A 190 -18.34 -7.28 -2.01
C ILE A 190 -18.74 -7.79 -3.40
N ASN A 191 -18.61 -6.97 -4.44
CA ASN A 191 -18.94 -7.33 -5.82
C ASN A 191 -18.18 -8.60 -6.26
N LYS A 192 -16.85 -8.58 -6.19
CA LYS A 192 -16.01 -9.71 -6.61
C LYS A 192 -16.34 -11.00 -5.88
N THR A 193 -16.67 -10.91 -4.58
CA THR A 193 -16.90 -12.13 -3.78
C THR A 193 -18.34 -12.61 -3.75
N ARG A 194 -19.33 -11.73 -3.91
CA ARG A 194 -20.76 -12.06 -3.77
C ARG A 194 -21.49 -12.12 -5.10
N LEU A 195 -21.09 -11.31 -6.06
CA LEU A 195 -21.75 -11.19 -7.36
C LEU A 195 -20.95 -11.94 -8.43
N GLU A 196 -19.62 -11.85 -8.38
CA GLU A 196 -18.74 -12.56 -9.34
C GLU A 196 -18.26 -13.94 -8.81
N GLY A 197 -18.52 -14.26 -7.53
CA GLY A 197 -18.24 -15.57 -6.95
C GLY A 197 -16.74 -15.89 -6.73
N GLU A 198 -15.86 -14.90 -6.80
CA GLU A 198 -14.43 -15.09 -6.56
C GLU A 198 -14.13 -15.55 -5.13
N ARG A 199 -13.12 -16.42 -4.99
CA ARG A 199 -12.69 -16.94 -3.69
C ARG A 199 -12.03 -15.83 -2.88
N LEU A 200 -12.57 -15.55 -1.69
CA LEU A 200 -12.01 -14.55 -0.76
C LEU A 200 -10.53 -14.77 -0.43
N GLY A 201 -10.05 -16.02 -0.45
CA GLY A 201 -8.63 -16.34 -0.28
C GLY A 201 -7.75 -15.83 -1.42
N ALA A 202 -8.17 -16.01 -2.67
CA ALA A 202 -7.46 -15.52 -3.84
C ALA A 202 -7.45 -13.98 -3.89
N ILE A 203 -8.56 -13.36 -3.49
CA ILE A 203 -8.65 -11.91 -3.34
C ILE A 203 -7.75 -11.39 -2.21
N ALA A 204 -7.70 -12.09 -1.07
CA ALA A 204 -6.81 -11.72 0.02
C ALA A 204 -5.34 -11.80 -0.40
N GLU A 205 -4.97 -12.84 -1.15
CA GLU A 205 -3.62 -13.03 -1.69
C GLU A 205 -3.25 -11.95 -2.71
N SER A 206 -4.11 -11.66 -3.68
CA SER A 206 -3.89 -10.59 -4.66
C SER A 206 -3.79 -9.20 -4.03
N MET A 207 -4.40 -9.02 -2.85
CA MET A 207 -4.36 -7.78 -2.07
C MET A 207 -3.24 -7.74 -1.01
N GLY A 208 -2.41 -8.78 -0.90
CA GLY A 208 -1.35 -8.86 0.12
C GLY A 208 -1.88 -8.89 1.56
N LEU A 209 -3.16 -9.22 1.75
CA LEU A 209 -3.83 -9.26 3.05
C LEU A 209 -3.90 -10.69 3.58
N ARG A 210 -3.83 -10.82 4.91
CA ARG A 210 -4.22 -12.08 5.56
C ARG A 210 -5.71 -12.33 5.31
N TYR A 211 -6.07 -13.58 5.04
CA TYR A 211 -7.46 -14.01 4.86
C TYR A 211 -8.41 -13.42 5.92
N GLN A 212 -8.03 -13.50 7.20
CA GLN A 212 -8.83 -12.99 8.32
C GLN A 212 -9.01 -11.45 8.31
N ALA A 213 -8.05 -10.69 7.77
CA ALA A 213 -8.18 -9.25 7.60
C ALA A 213 -9.19 -8.91 6.49
N CYS A 214 -9.08 -9.62 5.35
CA CYS A 214 -10.00 -9.50 4.23
C CYS A 214 -11.43 -9.90 4.63
N HIS A 215 -11.58 -11.02 5.34
CA HIS A 215 -12.84 -11.51 5.89
C HIS A 215 -13.52 -10.49 6.81
N ARG A 216 -12.80 -9.95 7.81
CA ARG A 216 -13.36 -8.97 8.75
C ARG A 216 -13.75 -7.67 8.05
N ARG A 217 -12.97 -7.22 7.07
CA ARG A 217 -13.28 -6.02 6.28
C ARG A 217 -14.57 -6.23 5.49
N ARG A 218 -14.67 -7.34 4.76
CA ARG A 218 -15.89 -7.69 4.01
C ARG A 218 -17.10 -7.80 4.94
N ALA A 219 -17.00 -8.52 6.04
CA ALA A 219 -18.10 -8.70 6.98
C ALA A 219 -18.63 -7.38 7.57
N ARG A 220 -17.74 -6.42 7.88
CA ARG A 220 -18.13 -5.09 8.37
C ARG A 220 -18.82 -4.26 7.29
N ALA A 221 -18.30 -4.30 6.07
CA ALA A 221 -18.90 -3.61 4.94
C ALA A 221 -20.28 -4.19 4.58
N GLU A 222 -20.40 -5.52 4.54
CA GLU A 222 -21.67 -6.23 4.35
C GLU A 222 -22.68 -5.85 5.46
N GLY A 223 -22.24 -5.79 6.72
CA GLY A 223 -23.09 -5.37 7.83
C GLY A 223 -23.64 -3.94 7.67
N ARG A 224 -22.80 -2.99 7.24
CA ARG A 224 -23.25 -1.61 6.95
C ARG A 224 -24.18 -1.53 5.75
N LEU A 225 -23.87 -2.26 4.68
CA LEU A 225 -24.70 -2.35 3.48
C LEU A 225 -26.08 -2.92 3.80
N VAL A 226 -26.16 -4.02 4.54
CA VAL A 226 -27.45 -4.60 4.97
C VAL A 226 -28.26 -3.60 5.82
N GLY A 227 -27.61 -2.86 6.70
CA GLY A 227 -28.26 -1.79 7.46
C GLY A 227 -28.87 -0.71 6.56
N TYR A 228 -28.11 -0.25 5.57
CA TYR A 228 -28.57 0.74 4.59
C TYR A 228 -29.74 0.24 3.74
N LEU A 229 -29.67 -0.99 3.21
CA LEU A 229 -30.72 -1.55 2.37
C LEU A 229 -32.04 -1.75 3.12
N ARG A 230 -32.00 -2.06 4.42
CA ARG A 230 -33.20 -2.14 5.26
C ARG A 230 -33.88 -0.78 5.41
N ILE A 231 -33.10 0.27 5.67
CA ILE A 231 -33.61 1.64 5.81
C ILE A 231 -34.22 2.14 4.50
N GLN A 232 -33.61 1.82 3.35
CA GLN A 232 -34.14 2.18 2.03
C GLN A 232 -35.41 1.40 1.68
N GLY A 233 -35.47 0.10 1.99
CA GLY A 233 -36.67 -0.72 1.77
C GLY A 233 -37.87 -0.26 2.60
N ASP A 234 -37.65 0.17 3.85
CA ASP A 234 -38.71 0.73 4.71
C ASP A 234 -39.22 2.11 4.21
N ALA A 235 -38.38 2.85 3.48
CA ALA A 235 -38.72 4.16 2.91
C ALA A 235 -39.54 4.04 1.60
N GLU A 236 -39.29 3.04 0.76
CA GLU A 236 -40.06 2.79 -0.47
C GLU A 236 -41.48 2.28 -0.18
N ASP A 237 -41.66 1.46 0.88
CA ASP A 237 -42.96 0.92 1.32
C ASP A 237 -43.86 1.97 2.00
N SER A 238 -43.34 3.17 2.26
CA SER A 238 -44.05 4.29 2.89
C SER A 238 -44.66 5.29 1.88
N THR A 239 -44.64 4.99 0.58
CA THR A 239 -45.22 5.87 -0.44
C THR A 239 -46.76 5.75 -0.42
N PRO A 240 -47.54 6.81 -0.07
CA PRO A 240 -48.98 6.70 -0.01
C PRO A 240 -49.58 6.60 -1.42
N GLU A 241 -50.26 5.49 -1.66
CA GLU A 241 -51.07 5.22 -2.84
C GLU A 241 -52.19 6.28 -3.01
N LYS A 242 -52.17 6.96 -4.15
CA LYS A 242 -53.30 7.56 -4.90
C LYS A 242 -54.41 8.27 -4.10
N ARG A 243 -54.40 9.61 -4.10
CA ARG A 243 -55.62 10.42 -4.08
C ARG A 243 -55.87 11.09 -5.43
N GLY A 244 -56.82 10.51 -6.17
CA GLY A 244 -57.79 11.18 -7.03
C GLY A 244 -57.27 12.24 -8.02
N HIS A 245 -56.88 11.80 -9.22
CA HIS A 245 -57.06 12.64 -10.40
C HIS A 245 -58.56 12.81 -10.65
N MET A 246 -59.12 13.94 -10.20
CA MET A 246 -60.45 14.39 -10.59
C MET A 246 -60.34 15.01 -11.98
N HIS A 247 -60.80 14.27 -12.99
CA HIS A 247 -61.03 14.77 -14.35
C HIS A 247 -62.25 15.70 -14.35
N PRO A 248 -62.15 16.98 -14.76
CA PRO A 248 -63.32 17.70 -15.25
C PRO A 248 -63.62 17.24 -16.68
N ARG A 249 -64.87 16.80 -16.89
CA ARG A 249 -65.46 16.43 -18.19
C ARG A 249 -65.29 17.53 -19.23
N PRO A 250 -65.09 17.17 -20.51
CA PRO A 250 -65.37 18.08 -21.61
C PRO A 250 -66.85 17.96 -21.99
N GLU A 251 -67.57 19.07 -21.99
CA GLU A 251 -68.79 19.20 -22.81
C GLU A 251 -68.56 20.34 -23.78
N GLY A 252 -68.51 19.97 -25.06
CA GLY A 252 -68.49 20.89 -26.18
C GLY A 252 -69.90 21.05 -26.77
N ASP A 253 -70.01 22.20 -27.42
CA ASP A 253 -70.82 22.55 -28.59
C ASP A 253 -72.27 23.07 -28.48
N ALA A 254 -72.40 24.21 -29.17
CA ALA A 254 -73.48 24.63 -30.07
C ALA A 254 -74.81 25.13 -29.48
N ALA A 255 -74.95 26.46 -29.41
CA ALA A 255 -75.85 27.24 -30.27
C ALA A 255 -75.54 28.74 -30.17
#